data_AF-A0A0H2RF81-F1
#
_entry.id   AF-A0A0H2RF81-F1
#
_cell.length_a   1.000
_cell.length_b   1.000
_cell.length_c   1.000
_cell.angle_alpha   90.00
_cell.angle_beta   90.00
_cell.angle_gamma   90.00
#
_symmetry.space_group_name_H-M   'P 1'
#
loop_
_entity.id
_entity.type
_entity.pdbx_description
1 polymer ?
#
loop_
_entity_poly.entity_id
_entity_poly.type
_entity_poly.pdbx_seq_one_letter_code
_entity_poly.pdbx_strand_id
1 'polypeptide(L)'
;MDQDDSNVPNSNPSSQGLREGASRLDSAEFPDDPLPSSSFLDSLLRDDVTFSYTSTFSSNYTMSNRIGAGRVLGNLYSKAGLSLEKGLTNLAVRTGVGDYAKFVSDAVEGMFKSEDPRKHEKACKILLRFASSHDAEIQLRAFVEIERVFVEFPAKVNLSFQNVFQRRNEISDTVTFMWKRAGVEYNVEWLSHYKLSSRCLSHSKSFIDATAQLDPVTRNSVEFPCFEGLFQSCMQRCY
;
A
#
# COMPACT_ATOMS: atom_id res chain seq x y z
N MET A 1 -56.62 -0.06 -28.98
CA MET A 1 -55.52 -0.93 -28.53
C MET A 1 -54.71 -0.13 -27.53
N ASP A 2 -55.31 0.35 -26.43
CA ASP A 2 -55.74 -0.42 -25.23
C ASP A 2 -54.52 -1.10 -24.59
N GLN A 3 -53.86 -0.41 -23.67
CA GLN A 3 -54.06 -0.50 -22.21
C GLN A 3 -53.57 -1.84 -21.65
N ASP A 4 -52.48 -1.80 -20.89
CA ASP A 4 -52.43 -2.56 -19.64
C ASP A 4 -51.46 -1.89 -18.64
N ASP A 5 -52.06 -1.12 -17.73
CA ASP A 5 -51.46 -0.54 -16.53
C ASP A 5 -51.53 -1.58 -15.41
N SER A 6 -50.47 -2.37 -15.21
CA SER A 6 -50.36 -3.25 -14.04
C SER A 6 -49.73 -2.52 -12.85
N ASN A 7 -50.62 -1.89 -12.08
CA ASN A 7 -50.49 -1.42 -10.70
C ASN A 7 -49.96 -2.54 -9.77
N VAL A 8 -48.86 -2.30 -9.06
CA VAL A 8 -48.42 -3.17 -7.94
C VAL A 8 -48.66 -2.43 -6.62
N PRO A 9 -49.39 -3.02 -5.65
CA PRO A 9 -49.73 -2.35 -4.40
C PRO A 9 -48.54 -2.28 -3.44
N ASN A 10 -48.37 -1.08 -2.91
CA ASN A 10 -47.56 -0.71 -1.77
C ASN A 10 -48.21 -1.26 -0.47
N SER A 11 -47.48 -2.05 0.31
CA SER A 11 -47.90 -2.48 1.65
C SER A 11 -46.75 -2.35 2.64
N ASN A 12 -46.72 -1.21 3.33
CA ASN A 12 -46.08 -1.06 4.64
C ASN A 12 -46.98 -1.65 5.73
N PRO A 13 -46.43 -2.42 6.68
CA PRO A 13 -46.99 -2.52 8.01
C PRO A 13 -46.13 -1.72 8.98
N SER A 14 -46.71 -0.61 9.43
CA SER A 14 -46.37 0.03 10.69
C SER A 14 -46.86 -0.87 11.83
N SER A 15 -45.98 -1.24 12.76
CA SER A 15 -46.41 -1.73 14.07
C SER A 15 -45.43 -1.27 15.14
N GLN A 16 -45.91 -0.30 15.92
CA GLN A 16 -45.42 0.07 17.23
C GLN A 16 -45.35 -1.16 18.15
N GLY A 17 -44.26 -1.23 18.91
CA GLY A 17 -44.07 -2.22 19.97
C GLY A 17 -43.21 -1.63 21.08
N LEU A 18 -43.80 -0.71 21.84
CA LEU A 18 -43.25 -0.20 23.10
C LEU A 18 -43.23 -1.36 24.11
N ARG A 19 -42.04 -1.84 24.48
CA ARG A 19 -41.86 -2.71 25.65
C ARG A 19 -40.73 -2.15 26.50
N GLU A 20 -41.13 -1.36 27.49
CA GLU A 20 -40.37 -1.15 28.72
C GLU A 20 -40.19 -2.50 29.41
N GLY A 21 -38.94 -2.90 29.57
CA GLY A 21 -38.53 -4.10 30.27
C GLY A 21 -37.24 -3.81 31.02
N ALA A 22 -37.38 -3.08 32.12
CA ALA A 22 -36.32 -2.91 33.11
C ALA A 22 -35.86 -4.28 33.60
N SER A 23 -34.64 -4.66 33.26
CA SER A 23 -33.90 -5.72 33.93
C SER A 23 -32.51 -5.20 34.26
N ARG A 24 -32.35 -4.91 35.55
CA ARG A 24 -31.09 -4.90 36.30
C ARG A 24 -30.14 -5.96 35.74
N LEU A 25 -29.01 -5.51 35.24
CA LEU A 25 -27.84 -6.34 35.02
C LEU A 25 -26.72 -5.72 35.85
N ASP A 26 -26.22 -6.55 36.76
CA ASP A 26 -25.24 -6.26 37.77
C ASP A 26 -23.99 -5.58 37.19
N SER A 27 -23.53 -4.58 37.92
CA SER A 27 -22.19 -4.02 37.83
C SER A 27 -21.16 -5.12 38.12
N ALA A 28 -20.69 -5.78 37.08
CA ALA A 28 -19.40 -6.44 37.13
C ALA A 28 -18.32 -5.36 37.05
N GLU A 29 -17.62 -5.13 38.16
CA GLU A 29 -16.35 -4.41 38.19
C GLU A 29 -15.41 -5.04 37.17
N PHE A 30 -15.10 -4.29 36.11
CA PHE A 30 -14.01 -4.64 35.22
C PHE A 30 -12.70 -4.35 35.97
N PRO A 31 -11.79 -5.33 36.11
CA PRO A 31 -10.46 -5.04 36.59
C PRO A 31 -9.81 -4.06 35.62
N ASP A 32 -9.27 -2.96 36.17
CA ASP A 32 -8.45 -2.00 35.45
C ASP A 32 -7.21 -2.70 34.91
N ASP A 33 -7.35 -3.32 33.74
CA ASP A 33 -6.22 -3.87 33.00
C ASP A 33 -5.35 -2.71 32.52
N PRO A 34 -4.07 -2.66 32.89
CA PRO A 34 -3.16 -1.62 32.44
C PRO A 34 -3.05 -1.71 30.92
N LEU A 35 -3.44 -0.62 30.26
CA LEU A 35 -3.25 -0.39 28.82
C LEU A 35 -1.84 -0.85 28.44
N PRO A 36 -1.68 -1.80 27.49
CA PRO A 36 -0.36 -2.19 27.01
C PRO A 36 0.26 -0.97 26.31
N SER A 37 1.12 -0.28 27.06
CA SER A 37 1.95 0.80 26.57
C SER A 37 2.66 0.38 25.29
N SER A 38 2.46 1.20 24.27
CA SER A 38 3.06 1.21 22.93
C SER A 38 4.60 1.22 22.97
N SER A 39 5.23 0.13 23.44
CA SER A 39 6.69 -0.03 23.48
C SER A 39 7.29 -0.46 22.13
N PHE A 40 6.46 -0.85 21.16
CA PHE A 40 6.94 -1.35 19.87
C PHE A 40 7.37 -0.23 18.91
N LEU A 41 6.79 0.98 19.04
CA LEU A 41 7.25 2.15 18.29
C LEU A 41 8.60 2.69 18.83
N ASP A 42 8.88 2.54 20.13
CA ASP A 42 10.19 2.87 20.73
C ASP A 42 11.31 1.99 20.17
N SER A 43 10.99 0.77 19.72
CA SER A 43 11.96 -0.14 19.09
C SER A 43 12.31 0.22 17.65
N LEU A 44 11.47 0.99 16.93
CA LEU A 44 11.79 1.44 15.56
C LEU A 44 12.57 2.76 15.54
N LEU A 45 12.49 3.53 16.63
CA LEU A 45 13.18 4.82 16.77
C LEU A 45 14.62 4.68 17.29
N ARG A 46 14.99 3.55 17.92
CA ARG A 46 16.32 3.33 18.50
C ARG A 46 17.41 2.86 17.54
N ASP A 47 17.08 2.51 16.30
CA ASP A 47 18.08 2.28 15.25
C ASP A 47 18.47 3.61 14.58
N ASP A 48 18.67 4.64 15.41
CA ASP A 48 19.28 5.91 15.02
C ASP A 48 20.78 5.66 14.82
N VAL A 49 21.10 4.95 13.74
CA VAL A 49 22.45 4.84 13.23
C VAL A 49 22.82 6.25 12.78
N THR A 50 23.41 7.01 13.71
CA THR A 50 24.07 8.27 13.46
C THR A 50 25.19 8.00 12.46
N PHE A 51 24.87 8.04 11.17
CA PHE A 51 25.85 8.04 10.10
C PHE A 51 26.52 9.40 10.15
N SER A 52 27.64 9.51 10.87
CA SER A 52 28.56 10.63 10.71
C SER A 52 29.19 10.52 9.32
N TYR A 53 28.52 11.09 8.33
CA TYR A 53 29.02 11.21 6.98
C TYR A 53 30.17 12.23 6.99
N THR A 54 31.38 11.77 7.35
CA THR A 54 32.61 12.53 7.15
C THR A 54 32.92 12.54 5.66
N SER A 55 32.25 13.44 4.95
CA SER A 55 32.49 13.74 3.55
C SER A 55 33.89 14.34 3.43
N THR A 56 34.89 13.49 3.33
CA THR A 56 36.23 13.90 2.92
C THR A 56 36.12 14.13 1.41
N PHE A 57 35.66 15.33 1.04
CA PHE A 57 35.63 15.78 -0.34
C PHE A 57 37.07 15.95 -0.82
N SER A 58 37.68 14.85 -1.26
CA SER A 58 38.97 14.90 -1.96
C SER A 58 38.69 15.43 -3.35
N SER A 59 38.94 16.72 -3.54
CA SER A 59 38.85 17.47 -4.78
C SER A 59 39.95 17.09 -5.80
N ASN A 60 40.20 15.80 -6.00
CA ASN A 60 40.99 15.32 -7.13
C ASN A 60 40.07 14.77 -8.21
N TYR A 61 39.38 15.73 -8.81
CA TYR A 61 38.79 15.66 -10.14
C TYR A 61 39.91 15.37 -11.15
N THR A 62 40.31 14.10 -11.30
CA THR A 62 41.20 13.68 -12.39
C THR A 62 40.39 12.90 -13.42
N MET A 63 40.16 13.58 -14.54
CA MET A 63 39.78 13.03 -15.83
C MET A 63 40.32 11.61 -16.03
N SER A 64 39.44 10.62 -16.08
CA SER A 64 39.77 9.40 -16.81
C SER A 64 38.58 8.93 -17.63
N ASN A 65 38.47 9.52 -18.83
CA ASN A 65 37.85 8.84 -19.96
C ASN A 65 38.76 7.68 -20.48
N ARG A 66 39.57 7.10 -19.59
CA ARG A 66 40.38 5.90 -19.85
C ARG A 66 39.59 4.70 -19.33
N ILE A 67 39.78 3.54 -19.96
CA ILE A 67 39.22 2.26 -19.51
C ILE A 67 39.84 1.94 -18.14
N GLY A 68 39.23 2.46 -17.07
CA GLY A 68 39.64 2.20 -15.70
C GLY A 68 39.00 0.92 -15.19
N ALA A 69 39.74 0.14 -14.41
CA ALA A 69 39.28 -1.12 -13.81
C ALA A 69 37.91 -0.98 -13.10
N GLY A 70 37.61 0.20 -12.54
CA GLY A 70 36.31 0.49 -11.92
C GLY A 70 35.11 0.39 -12.87
N ARG A 71 35.27 0.70 -14.16
CA ARG A 71 34.17 0.61 -15.15
C ARG A 71 33.86 -0.83 -15.54
N VAL A 72 34.90 -1.67 -15.59
CA VAL A 72 34.76 -3.12 -15.81
C VAL A 72 34.06 -3.76 -14.61
N LEU A 73 34.46 -3.39 -13.39
CA LEU A 73 33.86 -3.90 -12.16
C LEU A 73 32.39 -3.47 -12.03
N GLY A 74 32.09 -2.18 -12.27
CA GLY A 74 30.72 -1.66 -12.26
C GLY A 74 29.81 -2.38 -13.26
N ASN A 75 30.27 -2.58 -14.50
CA ASN A 75 29.52 -3.33 -15.51
C ASN A 75 29.32 -4.81 -15.13
N LEU A 76 30.29 -5.44 -14.47
CA LEU A 76 30.18 -6.82 -14.00
C LEU A 76 29.07 -6.93 -12.94
N TYR A 77 29.07 -6.03 -11.95
CA TYR A 77 28.05 -6.00 -10.91
C TYR A 77 26.66 -5.68 -11.47
N SER A 78 26.54 -4.72 -12.40
CA SER A 78 25.26 -4.44 -13.07
C SER A 78 24.74 -5.66 -13.84
N LYS A 79 25.61 -6.42 -14.53
CA LYS A 79 25.21 -7.65 -15.21
C LYS A 79 24.83 -8.76 -14.24
N ALA A 80 25.54 -8.91 -13.13
CA ALA A 80 25.24 -9.90 -12.10
C ALA A 80 23.87 -9.63 -11.44
N GLY A 81 23.56 -8.36 -11.13
CA GLY A 81 22.25 -7.96 -10.62
C GLY A 81 21.12 -8.28 -11.60
N LEU A 82 21.29 -7.90 -12.87
CA LEU A 82 20.30 -8.17 -13.93
C LEU A 82 20.06 -9.66 -14.17
N SER A 83 21.09 -10.51 -13.97
CA SER A 83 20.96 -11.96 -14.09
C SER A 83 20.27 -12.59 -12.87
N LEU A 84 20.48 -12.03 -11.67
CA LEU A 84 19.79 -12.44 -10.45
C LEU A 84 18.29 -12.12 -10.53
N GLU A 85 17.94 -10.89 -10.94
CA GLU A 85 16.55 -10.45 -11.13
C GLU A 85 15.80 -11.34 -12.13
N LYS A 86 16.45 -11.67 -13.25
CA LYS A 86 15.89 -12.60 -14.25
C LYS A 86 15.75 -14.03 -13.72
N GLY A 87 16.71 -14.48 -12.89
CA GLY A 87 16.67 -15.79 -12.25
C GLY A 87 15.50 -15.93 -11.26
N LEU A 88 15.30 -14.93 -10.40
CA LEU A 88 14.20 -14.86 -9.45
C LEU A 88 12.84 -14.78 -10.16
N THR A 89 12.75 -13.95 -11.21
CA THR A 89 11.55 -13.85 -12.04
C THR A 89 11.19 -15.20 -12.68
N ASN A 90 12.17 -15.94 -13.19
CA ASN A 90 11.94 -17.26 -13.81
C ASN A 90 11.58 -18.35 -12.79
N LEU A 91 12.13 -18.31 -11.57
CA LEU A 91 11.74 -19.23 -10.50
C LEU A 91 10.28 -19.02 -10.07
N ALA A 92 9.85 -17.76 -9.97
CA ALA A 92 8.48 -17.38 -9.62
C ALA A 92 7.43 -17.80 -10.68
N VAL A 93 7.85 -17.95 -11.94
CA VAL A 93 7.00 -18.48 -13.04
C VAL A 93 6.92 -20.01 -12.96
N ARG A 94 7.99 -20.69 -12.57
CA ARG A 94 8.10 -22.16 -12.63
C ARG A 94 7.30 -22.90 -11.55
N THR A 95 6.89 -22.23 -10.47
CA THR A 95 6.10 -22.83 -9.37
C THR A 95 4.59 -22.83 -9.62
N GLY A 96 4.09 -22.40 -10.80
CA GLY A 96 2.65 -22.38 -11.11
C GLY A 96 1.87 -21.26 -10.41
N VAL A 97 2.49 -20.56 -9.47
CA VAL A 97 1.98 -19.33 -8.84
C VAL A 97 2.00 -18.15 -9.83
N GLY A 98 2.85 -18.23 -10.86
CA GLY A 98 3.01 -17.20 -11.90
C GLY A 98 1.73 -16.86 -12.65
N ASP A 99 1.00 -17.86 -13.14
CA ASP A 99 -0.17 -17.63 -14.00
C ASP A 99 -1.35 -17.04 -13.21
N TYR A 100 -1.56 -17.51 -11.98
CA TYR A 100 -2.60 -16.95 -11.11
C TYR A 100 -2.28 -15.51 -10.72
N ALA A 101 -1.03 -15.24 -10.30
CA ALA A 101 -0.61 -13.90 -9.94
C ALA A 101 -0.71 -12.93 -11.13
N LYS A 102 -0.31 -13.38 -12.32
CA LYS A 102 -0.43 -12.59 -13.56
C LYS A 102 -1.89 -12.30 -13.89
N PHE A 103 -2.76 -13.31 -13.83
CA PHE A 103 -4.19 -13.12 -14.05
C PHE A 103 -4.80 -12.12 -13.06
N VAL A 104 -4.44 -12.23 -11.78
CA VAL A 104 -4.89 -11.28 -10.75
C VAL A 104 -4.38 -9.87 -11.04
N SER A 105 -3.11 -9.72 -11.43
CA SER A 105 -2.49 -8.43 -11.78
C SER A 105 -3.19 -7.79 -12.99
N ASP A 106 -3.39 -8.54 -14.07
CA ASP A 106 -4.12 -8.08 -15.27
C ASP A 106 -5.57 -7.68 -14.94
N ALA A 107 -6.25 -8.46 -14.09
CA ALA A 107 -7.62 -8.18 -13.67
C ALA A 107 -7.72 -6.93 -12.78
N VAL A 108 -6.79 -6.76 -11.82
CA VAL A 108 -6.71 -5.59 -10.95
C VAL A 108 -6.44 -4.33 -11.77
N GLU A 109 -5.51 -4.38 -12.70
CA GLU A 109 -5.19 -3.27 -13.60
C GLU A 109 -6.40 -2.88 -14.47
N GLY A 110 -7.07 -3.88 -15.05
CA GLY A 110 -8.31 -3.66 -15.81
C GLY A 110 -9.43 -3.02 -14.98
N MET A 111 -9.51 -3.32 -13.68
CA MET A 111 -10.46 -2.68 -12.77
C MET A 111 -10.11 -1.21 -12.55
N PHE A 112 -8.83 -0.86 -12.33
CA PHE A 112 -8.40 0.55 -12.13
C PHE A 112 -8.46 1.41 -13.40
N LYS A 113 -8.29 0.79 -14.59
CA LYS A 113 -8.51 1.47 -15.88
C LYS A 113 -9.97 1.80 -16.15
N SER A 114 -10.91 1.12 -15.51
CA SER A 114 -12.34 1.46 -15.62
C SER A 114 -12.62 2.82 -14.96
N GLU A 115 -13.69 3.49 -15.39
CA GLU A 115 -14.20 4.71 -14.71
C GLU A 115 -15.20 4.41 -13.58
N ASP A 116 -15.38 3.13 -13.23
CA ASP A 116 -16.34 2.72 -12.21
C ASP A 116 -15.65 2.62 -10.84
N PRO A 117 -15.97 3.49 -9.86
CA PRO A 117 -15.36 3.48 -8.54
C PRO A 117 -15.65 2.17 -7.77
N ARG A 118 -16.75 1.46 -8.08
CA ARG A 118 -17.06 0.18 -7.45
C ARG A 118 -16.07 -0.91 -7.86
N LYS A 119 -15.54 -0.85 -9.08
CA LYS A 119 -14.48 -1.76 -9.54
C LYS A 119 -13.15 -1.45 -8.85
N HIS A 120 -12.83 -0.18 -8.62
CA HIS A 120 -11.62 0.20 -7.89
C HIS A 120 -11.64 -0.33 -6.46
N GLU A 121 -12.75 -0.14 -5.75
CA GLU A 121 -12.91 -0.70 -4.41
C GLU A 121 -12.84 -2.23 -4.39
N LYS A 122 -13.40 -2.90 -5.41
CA LYS A 122 -13.30 -4.35 -5.56
C LYS A 122 -11.84 -4.78 -5.73
N ALA A 123 -11.06 -4.06 -6.55
CA ALA A 123 -9.64 -4.29 -6.73
C ALA A 123 -8.87 -4.10 -5.40
N CYS A 124 -9.11 -2.99 -4.69
CA CYS A 124 -8.53 -2.76 -3.35
C CYS A 124 -8.84 -3.91 -2.38
N LYS A 125 -10.08 -4.40 -2.33
CA LYS A 125 -10.46 -5.54 -1.47
C LYS A 125 -9.70 -6.83 -1.82
N ILE A 126 -9.49 -7.08 -3.12
CA ILE A 126 -8.70 -8.23 -3.61
C ILE A 126 -7.25 -8.09 -3.13
N LEU A 127 -6.64 -6.92 -3.34
CA LEU A 127 -5.26 -6.64 -2.90
C LEU A 127 -5.08 -6.77 -1.39
N LEU A 128 -5.97 -6.18 -0.59
CA LEU A 128 -5.93 -6.32 0.88
C LEU A 128 -6.04 -7.79 1.31
N ARG A 129 -6.88 -8.58 0.65
CA ARG A 129 -7.02 -10.01 0.96
C ARG A 129 -5.72 -10.78 0.70
N PHE A 130 -5.02 -10.50 -0.39
CA PHE A 130 -3.73 -11.14 -0.68
C PHE A 130 -2.61 -10.62 0.24
N ALA A 131 -2.59 -9.33 0.54
CA ALA A 131 -1.67 -8.73 1.50
C ALA A 131 -1.80 -9.33 2.92
N SER A 132 -3.02 -9.75 3.29
CA SER A 132 -3.29 -10.46 4.55
C SER A 132 -3.08 -11.98 4.51
N SER A 133 -2.55 -12.54 3.40
CA SER A 133 -2.27 -13.98 3.26
C SER A 133 -1.29 -14.47 4.34
N HIS A 134 -1.33 -15.77 4.64
CA HIS A 134 -0.33 -16.41 5.52
C HIS A 134 0.94 -16.80 4.76
N ASP A 135 0.89 -16.78 3.42
CA ASP A 135 2.00 -17.08 2.55
C ASP A 135 2.76 -15.79 2.21
N ALA A 136 4.02 -15.71 2.63
CA ALA A 136 4.87 -14.54 2.45
C ALA A 136 5.11 -14.19 0.98
N GLU A 137 5.14 -15.17 0.06
CA GLU A 137 5.29 -14.90 -1.38
C GLU A 137 4.03 -14.25 -1.95
N ILE A 138 2.85 -14.69 -1.51
CA ILE A 138 1.57 -14.07 -1.91
C ILE A 138 1.49 -12.64 -1.38
N GLN A 139 1.91 -12.41 -0.13
CA GLN A 139 1.96 -11.06 0.44
C GLN A 139 2.89 -10.15 -0.36
N LEU A 140 4.11 -10.61 -0.65
CA LEU A 140 5.09 -9.86 -1.44
C LEU A 140 4.52 -9.44 -2.80
N ARG A 141 3.88 -10.37 -3.53
CA ARG A 141 3.24 -10.05 -4.82
C ARG A 141 2.13 -9.02 -4.66
N ALA A 142 1.33 -9.11 -3.59
CA ALA A 142 0.30 -8.13 -3.32
C ALA A 142 0.88 -6.74 -3.03
N PHE A 143 2.01 -6.65 -2.32
CA PHE A 143 2.69 -5.39 -2.03
C PHE A 143 3.22 -4.73 -3.31
N VAL A 144 3.95 -5.48 -4.14
CA VAL A 144 4.43 -5.01 -5.45
C VAL A 144 3.27 -4.50 -6.30
N GLU A 145 2.14 -5.21 -6.30
CA GLU A 145 0.96 -4.82 -7.05
C GLU A 145 0.31 -3.55 -6.48
N ILE A 146 0.21 -3.40 -5.15
CA ILE A 146 -0.27 -2.17 -4.50
C ILE A 146 0.59 -0.98 -4.91
N GLU A 147 1.90 -1.12 -4.86
CA GLU A 147 2.85 -0.07 -5.24
C GLU A 147 2.69 0.32 -6.71
N ARG A 148 2.60 -0.68 -7.60
CA ARG A 148 2.40 -0.48 -9.04
C ARG A 148 1.13 0.33 -9.32
N VAL A 149 -0.01 -0.11 -8.80
CA VAL A 149 -1.27 0.60 -9.05
C VAL A 149 -1.29 1.98 -8.42
N PHE A 150 -0.61 2.17 -7.27
CA PHE A 150 -0.50 3.47 -6.63
C PHE A 150 0.29 4.47 -7.48
N VAL A 151 1.36 4.03 -8.14
CA VAL A 151 2.13 4.87 -9.07
C VAL A 151 1.32 5.19 -10.33
N GLU A 152 0.61 4.20 -10.88
CA GLU A 152 -0.15 4.38 -12.13
C GLU A 152 -1.44 5.21 -11.95
N PHE A 153 -2.12 5.04 -10.80
CA PHE A 153 -3.45 5.59 -10.53
C PHE A 153 -3.59 6.18 -9.10
N PRO A 154 -2.71 7.11 -8.67
CA PRO A 154 -2.61 7.52 -7.27
C PRO A 154 -3.93 8.03 -6.69
N ALA A 155 -4.66 8.89 -7.41
CA ALA A 155 -5.93 9.44 -6.93
C ALA A 155 -7.03 8.37 -6.79
N LYS A 156 -7.19 7.50 -7.81
CA LYS A 156 -8.20 6.42 -7.81
C LYS A 156 -7.92 5.42 -6.69
N VAL A 157 -6.66 5.04 -6.52
CA VAL A 157 -6.21 4.06 -5.52
C VAL A 157 -6.39 4.60 -4.10
N ASN A 158 -5.92 5.81 -3.82
CA ASN A 158 -6.05 6.44 -2.50
C ASN A 158 -7.51 6.53 -2.05
N LEU A 159 -8.36 7.12 -2.89
CA LEU A 159 -9.78 7.28 -2.59
C LEU A 159 -10.46 5.92 -2.34
N SER A 160 -10.13 4.92 -3.15
CA SER A 160 -10.74 3.58 -3.06
C SER A 160 -10.31 2.82 -1.81
N PHE A 161 -9.02 2.85 -1.44
CA PHE A 161 -8.56 2.26 -0.19
C PHE A 161 -9.17 2.96 1.03
N GLN A 162 -9.24 4.29 1.02
CA GLN A 162 -9.88 5.06 2.08
C GLN A 162 -11.35 4.66 2.26
N ASN A 163 -12.10 4.57 1.16
CA ASN A 163 -13.50 4.12 1.20
C ASN A 163 -13.62 2.70 1.76
N VAL A 164 -12.72 1.79 1.40
CA VAL A 164 -12.71 0.41 1.92
C VAL A 164 -12.44 0.39 3.42
N PHE A 165 -11.43 1.11 3.90
CA PHE A 165 -11.10 1.19 5.33
C PHE A 165 -12.22 1.85 6.14
N GLN A 166 -12.76 2.97 5.66
CA GLN A 166 -13.87 3.68 6.31
C GLN A 166 -15.11 2.79 6.44
N ARG A 167 -15.48 2.04 5.39
CA ARG A 167 -16.64 1.13 5.44
C ARG A 167 -16.44 -0.05 6.39
N ARG A 168 -15.21 -0.48 6.61
CA ARG A 168 -14.88 -1.54 7.58
C ARG A 168 -14.67 -1.01 9.00
N ASN A 169 -14.68 0.32 9.17
CA ASN A 169 -14.29 0.97 10.42
C ASN A 169 -12.88 0.53 10.87
N GLU A 170 -11.96 0.41 9.91
CA GLU A 170 -10.57 -0.02 10.12
C GLU A 170 -9.62 1.17 9.94
N ILE A 171 -8.56 1.23 10.75
CA ILE A 171 -7.45 2.19 10.58
C ILE A 171 -6.40 1.53 9.68
N SER A 172 -5.97 2.22 8.62
CA SER A 172 -5.04 1.63 7.63
C SER A 172 -3.74 1.13 8.25
N ASP A 173 -3.15 1.89 9.17
CA ASP A 173 -1.92 1.51 9.87
C ASP A 173 -2.09 0.25 10.74
N THR A 174 -3.28 0.03 11.32
CA THR A 174 -3.58 -1.20 12.05
C THR A 174 -3.68 -2.39 11.10
N VAL A 175 -4.36 -2.22 9.95
CA VAL A 175 -4.50 -3.29 8.94
C VAL A 175 -3.15 -3.68 8.35
N THR A 176 -2.30 -2.71 8.02
CA THR A 176 -0.96 -2.98 7.47
C THR A 176 -0.08 -3.66 8.51
N PHE A 177 -0.11 -3.21 9.77
CA PHE A 177 0.63 -3.86 10.87
C PHE A 177 0.27 -5.35 11.02
N MET A 178 -1.00 -5.72 10.81
CA MET A 178 -1.46 -7.11 10.88
C MET A 178 -0.95 -8.03 9.76
N TRP A 179 -0.35 -7.49 8.70
CA TRP A 179 0.24 -8.31 7.63
C TRP A 179 1.50 -9.05 8.10
N LYS A 180 2.26 -8.47 9.02
CA LYS A 180 3.45 -9.10 9.59
C LYS A 180 3.04 -10.12 10.66
N ARG A 181 3.48 -11.38 10.50
CA ARG A 181 3.19 -12.46 11.45
C ARG A 181 4.33 -12.62 12.46
N ALA A 182 3.98 -12.87 13.72
CA ALA A 182 4.95 -13.21 14.74
C ALA A 182 5.58 -14.59 14.43
N GLY A 183 6.90 -14.71 14.59
CA GLY A 183 7.63 -15.96 14.37
C GLY A 183 7.91 -16.33 12.91
N VAL A 184 7.47 -15.51 11.94
CA VAL A 184 7.86 -15.67 10.53
C VAL A 184 9.09 -14.82 10.25
N GLU A 185 10.15 -15.44 9.73
CA GLU A 185 11.34 -14.74 9.27
C GLU A 185 11.10 -14.23 7.84
N TYR A 186 11.11 -12.91 7.68
CA TYR A 186 10.92 -12.26 6.40
C TYR A 186 12.26 -11.80 5.83
N ASN A 187 12.46 -12.00 4.53
CA ASN A 187 13.65 -11.51 3.85
C ASN A 187 13.63 -9.98 3.68
N VAL A 188 14.78 -9.41 3.33
CA VAL A 188 14.95 -7.95 3.17
C VAL A 188 14.04 -7.38 2.09
N GLU A 189 13.82 -8.13 1.00
CA GLU A 189 12.94 -7.74 -0.10
C GLU A 189 11.49 -7.57 0.37
N TRP A 190 10.96 -8.55 1.09
CA TRP A 190 9.62 -8.51 1.69
C TRP A 190 9.48 -7.31 2.63
N LEU A 191 10.47 -7.07 3.50
CA LEU A 191 10.43 -5.95 4.44
C LEU A 191 10.45 -4.59 3.74
N SER A 192 11.14 -4.48 2.60
CA SER A 192 11.17 -3.27 1.77
C SER A 192 9.79 -2.96 1.19
N HIS A 193 9.20 -3.92 0.49
CA HIS A 193 7.88 -3.78 -0.11
C HIS A 193 6.77 -3.61 0.93
N TYR A 194 6.85 -4.32 2.05
CA TYR A 194 5.94 -4.11 3.19
C TYR A 194 5.95 -2.64 3.65
N LYS A 195 7.13 -2.05 3.86
CA LYS A 195 7.25 -0.65 4.31
C LYS A 195 6.72 0.31 3.26
N LEU A 196 7.05 0.10 1.99
CA LEU A 196 6.62 0.98 0.90
C LEU A 196 5.10 0.91 0.70
N SER A 197 4.55 -0.30 0.60
CA SER A 197 3.10 -0.52 0.52
C SER A 197 2.36 0.02 1.74
N SER A 198 2.90 -0.14 2.95
CA SER A 198 2.31 0.45 4.16
C SER A 198 2.22 1.96 4.04
N ARG A 199 3.29 2.62 3.58
CA ARG A 199 3.31 4.08 3.36
C ARG A 199 2.34 4.54 2.28
N CYS A 200 2.15 3.76 1.21
CA CYS A 200 1.13 4.03 0.20
C CYS A 200 -0.28 4.04 0.79
N LEU A 201 -0.54 3.22 1.81
CA LEU A 201 -1.85 3.10 2.45
C LEU A 201 -2.02 3.95 3.71
N SER A 202 -0.93 4.40 4.33
CA SER A 202 -0.97 5.30 5.48
C SER A 202 -1.64 6.62 5.08
N HIS A 203 -2.57 7.07 5.91
CA HIS A 203 -3.41 8.21 5.62
C HIS A 203 -2.58 9.52 5.66
N SER A 204 -1.95 9.88 4.54
CA SER A 204 -1.27 11.17 4.35
C SER A 204 -2.11 12.10 3.52
N LYS A 205 -2.92 12.93 4.17
CA LYS A 205 -3.66 14.00 3.49
C LYS A 205 -2.73 14.89 2.67
N SER A 206 -1.53 15.21 3.16
CA SER A 206 -0.57 16.07 2.46
C SER A 206 -0.10 15.51 1.12
N PHE A 207 0.14 14.20 1.04
CA PHE A 207 0.58 13.57 -0.22
C PHE A 207 -0.57 13.55 -1.24
N ILE A 208 -1.78 13.23 -0.77
CA ILE A 208 -2.97 13.20 -1.62
C ILE A 208 -3.25 14.60 -2.17
N ASP A 209 -3.22 15.63 -1.33
CA ASP A 209 -3.44 17.03 -1.73
C ASP A 209 -2.38 17.50 -2.74
N ALA A 210 -1.13 17.08 -2.59
CA ALA A 210 -0.07 17.36 -3.58
C ALA A 210 -0.30 16.61 -4.90
N THR A 211 -0.70 15.33 -4.86
CA THR A 211 -1.00 14.55 -6.07
C THR A 211 -2.28 14.98 -6.78
N ALA A 212 -3.27 15.54 -6.06
CA ALA A 212 -4.49 16.05 -6.66
C ALA A 212 -4.22 17.29 -7.55
N GLN A 213 -3.12 18.01 -7.29
CA GLN A 213 -2.67 19.12 -8.15
C GLN A 213 -1.96 18.63 -9.42
N LEU A 214 -1.55 17.36 -9.48
CA LEU A 214 -1.04 16.72 -10.70
C LEU A 214 -2.23 16.25 -11.54
N ASP A 215 -2.80 17.19 -12.30
CA ASP A 215 -3.87 16.91 -13.25
C ASP A 215 -3.41 15.84 -14.27
N PRO A 216 -4.17 14.75 -14.48
CA PRO A 216 -3.84 13.72 -15.47
C PRO A 216 -3.68 14.26 -16.90
N VAL A 217 -4.27 15.41 -17.23
CA VAL A 217 -4.15 16.05 -18.56
C VAL A 217 -2.72 16.56 -18.80
N THR A 218 -1.97 16.87 -17.75
CA THR A 218 -0.62 17.47 -17.81
C THR A 218 0.52 16.46 -17.63
N ARG A 219 0.28 15.16 -17.85
CA ARG A 219 1.35 14.13 -17.81
C ARG A 219 2.53 14.41 -18.74
N ASN A 220 2.35 15.27 -19.75
CA ASN A 220 3.39 15.64 -20.71
C ASN A 220 4.25 16.84 -20.27
N SER A 221 3.87 17.56 -19.20
CA SER A 221 4.70 18.63 -18.63
C SER A 221 4.57 18.65 -17.11
N VAL A 222 5.31 17.79 -16.44
CA VAL A 222 5.47 17.91 -14.98
C VAL A 222 6.44 19.06 -14.74
N GLU A 223 5.91 20.20 -14.30
CA GLU A 223 6.77 21.31 -13.87
C GLU A 223 7.49 20.91 -12.57
N PHE A 224 8.77 21.28 -12.47
CA PHE A 224 9.64 20.97 -11.33
C PHE A 224 9.04 21.30 -9.94
N PRO A 225 8.27 22.40 -9.75
CA PRO A 225 7.66 22.71 -8.46
C PRO A 225 6.66 21.65 -7.95
N CYS A 226 5.95 20.96 -8.83
CA CYS A 226 5.02 19.89 -8.44
C CYS A 226 5.80 18.68 -7.88
N PHE A 227 6.95 18.38 -8.49
CA PHE A 227 7.83 17.31 -8.02
C PHE A 227 8.47 17.66 -6.67
N GLU A 228 8.86 18.92 -6.47
CA GLU A 228 9.41 19.39 -5.20
C GLU A 228 8.38 19.30 -4.06
N GLY A 229 7.12 19.66 -4.31
CA GLY A 229 6.03 19.52 -3.33
C GLY A 229 5.80 18.08 -2.87
N LEU A 230 5.91 17.12 -3.80
CA LEU A 230 5.88 15.68 -3.47
C LEU A 230 7.05 15.28 -2.57
N PHE A 231 8.28 15.70 -2.92
CA PHE A 231 9.47 15.39 -2.14
C PHE A 231 9.44 15.98 -0.73
N GLN A 232 9.03 17.24 -0.59
CA GLN A 232 8.91 17.90 0.71
C GLN A 232 7.86 17.21 1.59
N SER A 233 6.75 16.76 1.01
CA SER A 233 5.72 16.00 1.73
C SER A 233 6.24 14.66 2.26
N CYS A 234 7.19 14.03 1.56
CA CYS A 234 7.86 12.83 2.03
C CYS A 234 8.88 13.10 3.15
N MET A 235 9.62 14.22 3.08
CA MET A 235 10.67 14.53 4.06
C MET A 235 10.14 14.95 5.44
N GLN A 236 8.98 15.61 5.50
CA GLN A 236 8.38 16.05 6.77
C GLN A 236 7.99 14.90 7.72
N ARG A 237 8.04 13.65 7.26
CA ARG A 237 7.65 12.46 8.03
C ARG A 237 8.82 11.64 8.56
N CYS A 238 10.06 12.07 8.30
CA CYS A 238 11.27 11.39 8.76
C CYS A 238 11.88 12.01 10.03
N TYR A 239 11.19 12.97 10.66
CA TYR A 239 11.61 13.63 11.91
C TYR A 239 10.58 13.42 13.01
#